data_AF-A0A5C8T4L4-F1
#
_entry.id   AF-A0A5C8T4L4-F1
#
_cell.length_a   1.000
_cell.length_b   1.000
_cell.length_c   1.000
_cell.angle_alpha   90.00
_cell.angle_beta   90.00
_cell.angle_gamma   90.00
#
_symmetry.space_group_name_H-M   'P 1'
#
loop_
_entity.id
_entity.type
_entity.pdbx_description
1 polymer ?
#
loop_
_entity_poly.entity_id
_entity_poly.type
_entity_poly.pdbx_seq_one_letter_code
_entity_poly.pdbx_strand_id
1 'polypeptide(L)' 'MLGYVLRRIGLMIPTLFGIMLITFTIVQFAPGGPVERVLAQMQGQGDGTLSRVTGGTGDLGGA' A
#
# COMPACT_ATOMS: atom_id res chain seq x y z
N MET A 1 21.95 -13.69 34.84
CA MET A 1 20.73 -12.94 34.49
C MET A 1 20.87 -12.16 33.17
N LEU A 2 21.89 -11.29 32.99
CA LEU A 2 22.06 -10.51 31.76
C LEU A 2 22.14 -11.38 30.48
N GLY A 3 22.88 -12.49 30.52
CA GLY A 3 22.95 -13.45 29.39
C GLY A 3 21.62 -14.13 29.05
N TYR A 4 20.73 -14.32 30.02
CA TYR A 4 19.39 -14.88 29.78
C TYR A 4 18.47 -13.84 29.11
N VAL A 5 18.56 -12.58 29.52
CA VAL A 5 17.82 -11.46 28.91
C VAL A 5 18.28 -11.22 27.46
N LEU A 6 19.60 -11.18 27.22
CA LEU A 6 20.18 -11.08 25.87
C LEU A 6 19.76 -12.25 24.98
N ARG A 7 19.71 -13.48 25.51
CA ARG A 7 19.24 -14.66 24.76
C ARG A 7 17.75 -14.58 24.44
N ARG A 8 16.94 -14.01 25.33
CA ARG A 8 15.50 -13.80 25.12
C ARG A 8 15.23 -12.78 24.01
N ILE A 9 15.89 -11.63 24.06
CA ILE A 9 15.74 -10.56 23.07
C ILE A 9 16.37 -10.98 21.73
N GLY A 10 17.53 -11.64 21.78
CA GLY A 10 18.20 -12.16 20.58
C GLY A 10 17.41 -13.25 19.85
N LEU A 11 16.56 -14.02 20.55
CA LEU A 11 15.65 -14.99 19.94
C LEU A 11 14.36 -14.36 19.38
N MET A 12 13.95 -13.17 19.85
CA MET A 12 12.78 -12.46 19.30
C MET A 12 13.05 -11.88 17.91
N ILE A 13 14.25 -11.36 17.66
CA ILE A 13 14.65 -10.79 16.36
C ILE A 13 14.46 -11.79 15.20
N PRO A 14 14.97 -13.03 15.25
CA PRO A 14 14.80 -13.99 14.15
C PRO A 14 13.34 -14.43 13.97
N THR A 15 12.52 -14.49 15.02
CA THR A 15 11.08 -14.75 14.86
C THR A 15 10.37 -13.61 14.14
N LEU A 16 10.67 -12.35 14.49
CA LEU A 16 10.10 -11.18 13.83
C LEU A 16 10.56 -11.08 12.37
N PHE A 17 11.83 -11.35 12.11
CA PHE A 17 12.38 -11.37 10.76
C PHE A 17 11.76 -12.47 9.91
N GLY A 18 11.59 -13.68 10.48
CA GLY A 18 10.97 -14.81 9.78
C GLY A 18 9.52 -14.52 9.36
N ILE A 19 8.67 -14.03 10.29
CA ILE A 19 7.28 -13.71 9.96
C ILE A 19 7.19 -12.57 8.94
N MET A 20 8.06 -11.55 9.06
CA MET A 20 8.13 -10.42 8.15
C MET A 20 8.53 -10.86 6.75
N LEU A 21 9.53 -11.74 6.63
CA LEU A 21 10.00 -12.24 5.36
C LEU A 21 8.93 -13.10 4.67
N ILE A 22 8.25 -13.98 5.42
CA ILE A 22 7.14 -14.78 4.90
C ILE A 22 5.99 -13.89 4.41
N THR A 23 5.53 -12.96 5.24
CA THR A 23 4.44 -12.04 4.87
C THR A 23 4.81 -11.14 3.69
N PHE A 24 6.04 -10.61 3.67
CA PHE A 24 6.57 -9.84 2.55
C PHE A 24 6.58 -10.66 1.26
N THR A 25 7.07 -11.89 1.32
CA THR A 25 7.11 -12.81 0.18
C THR A 25 5.70 -13.08 -0.36
N ILE A 26 4.73 -13.37 0.52
CA ILE A 26 3.33 -13.59 0.14
C ILE A 26 2.72 -12.35 -0.53
N VAL A 27 2.94 -11.16 0.04
CA VAL A 27 2.39 -9.90 -0.50
C VAL A 27 3.01 -9.57 -1.86
N GLN A 28 4.32 -9.76 -2.04
CA GLN A 28 5.01 -9.53 -3.32
C GLN A 28 4.53 -10.48 -4.42
N PHE A 29 4.10 -11.69 -4.06
CA PHE A 29 3.52 -12.65 -5.01
C PHE A 29 2.03 -12.40 -5.34
N ALA A 30 1.33 -11.53 -4.61
CA ALA A 30 -0.01 -11.08 -4.97
C ALA A 30 0.09 -9.92 -5.96
N PRO A 31 -0.10 -10.13 -7.27
CA PRO A 31 0.08 -9.07 -8.26
C PRO A 31 -1.01 -8.01 -8.08
N GLY A 32 -0.57 -6.76 -7.87
CA GLY A 32 -1.41 -5.63 -7.51
C GLY A 32 -1.58 -5.56 -5.99
N GLY A 33 -0.69 -4.81 -5.34
CA GLY A 33 -0.66 -4.69 -3.90
C GLY A 33 -1.97 -4.12 -3.36
N PRO A 34 -2.37 -4.50 -2.13
CA PRO A 34 -3.52 -3.93 -1.45
C PRO A 34 -3.45 -2.39 -1.40
N VAL A 35 -2.23 -1.85 -1.32
CA VAL A 35 -1.97 -0.42 -1.27
C VAL A 35 -2.37 0.27 -2.57
N GLU A 36 -2.04 -0.26 -3.76
CA GLU A 36 -2.47 0.33 -5.03
C GLU A 36 -3.99 0.32 -5.19
N ARG A 37 -4.67 -0.71 -4.68
CA ARG A 37 -6.14 -0.79 -4.71
C ARG A 37 -6.79 0.20 -3.74
N VAL A 38 -6.22 0.36 -2.55
CA VAL A 38 -6.68 1.36 -1.57
C VAL A 38 -6.40 2.78 -2.08
N LEU A 39 -5.22 3.03 -2.65
CA LEU A 39 -4.88 4.31 -3.29
C LEU A 39 -5.79 4.59 -4.49
N ALA A 40 -6.09 3.61 -5.34
CA ALA A 40 -7.01 3.76 -6.46
C ALA A 40 -8.46 4.01 -6.01
N GLN A 41 -8.91 3.41 -4.90
CA GLN A 41 -10.22 3.71 -4.30
C GLN A 41 -10.28 5.13 -3.72
N MET A 42 -9.17 5.66 -3.20
CA MET A 42 -9.07 7.03 -2.69
C MET A 42 -8.88 8.07 -3.81
N GLN A 43 -8.07 7.78 -4.83
CA GLN A 43 -7.85 8.64 -6.00
C GLN A 43 -9.06 8.64 -6.95
N GLY A 44 -9.71 7.49 -7.15
CA GLY A 44 -10.94 7.38 -7.95
C GLY A 44 -12.14 8.15 -7.40
N GLN A 45 -12.13 8.51 -6.10
CA GLN A 45 -13.10 9.44 -5.50
C GLN A 45 -12.83 10.92 -5.85
N GLY A 46 -11.60 11.29 -6.21
CA GLY A 46 -11.23 12.66 -6.55
C GLY A 46 -11.40 13.02 -8.03
N ASP A 47 -11.24 12.04 -8.93
CA ASP A 47 -11.16 12.31 -10.38
C ASP A 47 -12.53 12.21 -11.11
N GLY A 48 -13.46 11.42 -10.56
CA GLY A 48 -14.78 11.22 -11.18
C GLY A 48 -15.67 12.47 -11.20
N THR A 49 -15.45 13.43 -10.29
CA THR A 49 -16.16 14.72 -10.27
C THR A 49 -15.46 15.76 -11.12
N LEU A 50 -14.12 15.78 -11.14
CA LEU A 50 -13.35 16.78 -11.89
C LEU A 50 -13.37 16.49 -13.40
N SER A 51 -13.26 15.23 -13.81
CA SER A 51 -13.36 14.81 -15.22
C SER A 51 -14.74 15.07 -15.85
N ARG A 52 -15.83 14.96 -15.07
CA ARG A 52 -17.19 15.32 -15.54
C ARG A 52 -17.40 16.82 -15.65
N VAL A 53 -16.70 17.63 -14.86
CA VAL A 53 -16.79 19.10 -14.90
C VAL A 53 -15.91 19.66 -16.02
N THR A 54 -14.72 19.10 -16.26
CA THR A 54 -13.81 19.58 -17.31
C THR A 54 -14.15 19.05 -18.71
N GLY A 55 -14.74 17.85 -18.82
CA GLY A 55 -15.22 17.30 -20.09
C GLY A 55 -16.43 18.02 -20.71
N GLY A 56 -17.06 18.96 -19.98
CA GLY A 56 -18.17 19.79 -20.47
C GLY A 56 -17.79 21.24 -20.83
N THR A 57 -16.55 21.67 -20.62
CA THR A 57 -16.11 23.07 -20.83
C THR A 57 -15.28 23.25 -22.11
N GLY A 58 -14.85 22.17 -22.77
CA GLY A 58 -13.98 22.23 -23.96
C GLY A 58 -14.65 22.59 -25.29
N ASP A 59 -15.98 22.46 -25.43
CA ASP A 59 -16.67 22.54 -26.73
C ASP A 59 -17.38 23.88 -27.02
N LEU A 60 -17.23 24.90 -26.17
CA LEU A 60 -17.90 26.21 -26.32
C LEU A 60 -17.02 27.32 -26.92
N GLY A 61 -15.82 27.00 -27.40
CA GLY A 61 -14.81 27.98 -27.85
C GLY A 61 -14.50 28.03 -29.35
N GLY A 62 -15.25 27.33 -30.21
CA GLY A 62 -14.89 27.22 -31.63
C GLY A 62 -16.08 26.97 -32.57
N ALA A 63 -16.89 27.99 -32.81
CA ALA A 63 -17.71 28.17 -34.02
C ALA A 63 -18.21 29.62 -34.10
#